data_AF-A0A7V9SJM9-F1
#
_entry.id   AF-A0A7V9SJM9-F1
#
_cell.length_a   1.000
_cell.length_b   1.000
_cell.length_c   1.000
_cell.angle_alpha   90.00
_cell.angle_beta   90.00
_cell.angle_gamma   90.00
#
_symmetry.space_group_name_H-M   'P 1'
#
loop_
_entity.id
_entity.type
_entity.pdbx_description
1 polymer ?
#
loop_
_entity_poly.entity_id
_entity_poly.type
_entity_poly.pdbx_seq_one_letter_code
_entity_poly.pdbx_strand_id
1 'polypeptide(L)'
;MTDTLSLYLDRLETPVGELLLVADDEARLRVVSWTDYEHRLYDTLLQHCGPFRLEARDDPGGVTAVMSAYFKGDLCALDRLGV
;
A
#
# COMPACT_ATOMS: atom_id res chain seq x y z
N MET A 1 -8.60 -18.83 16.04
CA MET A 1 -7.26 -18.21 16.07
C MET A 1 -7.25 -17.24 14.92
N THR A 2 -7.16 -15.94 15.17
CA THR A 2 -7.11 -14.95 14.08
C THR A 2 -5.72 -15.01 13.49
N ASP A 3 -5.63 -15.41 12.22
CA ASP A 3 -4.36 -15.41 11.52
C ASP A 3 -3.86 -13.96 11.43
N THR A 4 -2.59 -13.73 11.74
CA THR A 4 -2.02 -12.39 11.73
C THR A 4 -1.44 -12.12 10.35
N LEU A 5 -2.03 -11.17 9.62
CA LEU A 5 -1.63 -10.86 8.25
C LEU A 5 -0.26 -10.15 8.23
N SER A 6 0.64 -10.57 7.35
CA SER A 6 1.89 -9.86 7.07
C SER A 6 1.63 -8.75 6.06
N LEU A 7 1.89 -7.51 6.46
CA LEU A 7 1.73 -6.32 5.64
C LEU A 7 3.05 -5.58 5.49
N TYR A 8 3.22 -4.97 4.32
CA TYR A 8 4.41 -4.25 3.93
C TYR A 8 4.05 -2.81 3.55
N LEU A 9 4.74 -1.85 4.15
CA LEU A 9 4.57 -0.42 3.90
C LEU A 9 5.72 0.09 3.04
N ASP A 10 5.37 0.80 1.97
CA ASP A 10 6.30 1.59 1.17
C ASP A 10 5.81 3.04 1.04
N ARG A 11 6.72 3.93 0.65
CA ARG A 11 6.49 5.36 0.46
C ARG A 11 6.81 5.74 -0.98
N LEU A 12 5.92 6.51 -1.61
CA LEU A 12 6.09 6.96 -2.99
C LEU A 12 5.87 8.46 -3.09
N GLU A 13 6.90 9.20 -3.48
CA GLU A 13 6.75 10.60 -3.89
C GLU A 13 5.94 10.67 -5.19
N THR A 14 4.89 11.51 -5.20
CA THR A 14 4.06 11.76 -6.37
C THR A 14 3.94 13.27 -6.62
N PRO A 15 3.50 13.72 -7.81
CA PRO A 15 3.30 15.14 -8.10
C PRO A 15 2.32 15.88 -7.17
N VAL A 16 1.52 15.15 -6.39
CA VAL A 16 0.48 15.71 -5.51
C VAL A 16 0.75 15.43 -4.02
N GLY A 17 1.88 14.80 -3.68
CA GLY A 17 2.25 14.46 -2.30
C GLY A 17 2.89 13.07 -2.16
N GLU A 18 3.35 12.74 -0.95
CA GLU A 18 3.88 11.41 -0.64
C GLU A 18 2.75 10.44 -0.28
N LEU A 19 2.72 9.30 -0.98
CA LEU A 19 1.80 8.20 -0.71
C LEU A 19 2.44 7.15 0.20
N LEU A 20 1.59 6.59 1.06
CA LEU A 20 1.81 5.37 1.82
C LEU A 20 1.08 4.23 1.09
N LEU A 21 1.82 3.19 0.70
CA LEU A 21 1.31 2.01 0.00
C LEU A 21 1.45 0.81 0.91
N VAL A 22 0.35 0.11 1.20
CA VAL A 22 0.37 -1.09 2.02
C VAL A 22 -0.09 -2.29 1.22
N ALA A 23 0.77 -3.31 1.10
CA ALA A 23 0.49 -4.56 0.42
C ALA A 23 0.67 -5.77 1.34
N ASP A 24 -0.03 -6.88 1.04
CA ASP A 24 0.15 -8.16 1.73
C ASP A 24 1.27 -9.02 1.09
N ASP A 25 1.47 -10.22 1.64
CA ASP A 25 2.44 -11.21 1.16
C ASP A 25 2.11 -11.81 -0.21
N GLU A 26 0.85 -11.70 -0.64
CA GLU A 26 0.40 -12.07 -1.98
C GLU A 26 0.48 -10.91 -2.98
N ALA A 27 1.19 -9.83 -2.63
CA ALA A 27 1.34 -8.64 -3.46
C ALA A 27 0.01 -7.91 -3.77
N ARG A 28 -1.04 -8.13 -2.97
CA ARG A 28 -2.28 -7.37 -3.10
C ARG A 28 -2.17 -6.06 -2.35
N LEU A 29 -2.59 -4.98 -3.01
CA LEU A 29 -2.72 -3.67 -2.40
C LEU A 29 -3.90 -3.69 -1.41
N ARG A 30 -3.64 -3.35 -0.15
CA ARG A 30 -4.64 -3.34 0.93
C ARG A 30 -5.09 -1.93 1.29
N VAL A 31 -4.14 -0.99 1.38
CA VAL A 31 -4.43 0.41 1.69
C VAL A 31 -3.50 1.34 0.92
N VAL A 32 -4.07 2.46 0.46
CA VAL A 32 -3.33 3.64 0.00
C VAL A 32 -3.73 4.82 0.88
N SER A 33 -2.77 5.58 1.38
CA SER A 33 -3.02 6.79 2.17
C SER A 33 -2.03 7.88 1.80
N TRP A 34 -2.38 9.14 2.02
CA TRP A 34 -1.38 10.22 2.04
C TRP A 34 -0.68 10.27 3.41
N THR A 35 0.53 10.79 3.45
CA THR A 35 1.30 10.96 4.70
C THR A 35 0.60 11.88 5.70
N ASP A 36 -0.18 12.87 5.26
CA ASP A 36 -1.02 13.72 6.12
C ASP A 36 -2.07 12.94 6.94
N TYR A 37 -2.37 11.69 6.52
CA TYR A 37 -3.31 10.80 7.20
C TYR A 37 -2.63 9.56 7.81
N GLU A 38 -1.30 9.55 7.95
CA GLU A 38 -0.53 8.43 8.52
C GLU A 38 -1.01 8.06 9.93
N HIS A 39 -1.47 9.03 10.72
CA HIS A 39 -2.03 8.81 12.07
C HIS A 39 -3.27 7.91 12.08
N ARG A 40 -3.99 7.79 10.95
CA ARG A 40 -5.16 6.91 10.80
C ARG A 40 -4.84 5.59 10.11
N LEU A 41 -3.63 5.39 9.61
CA LEU A 41 -3.27 4.21 8.82
C LEU A 41 -3.48 2.93 9.64
N TYR A 42 -3.00 2.89 10.88
CA TYR A 42 -3.10 1.71 11.75
C TYR A 42 -4.55 1.32 12.05
N ASP A 43 -5.41 2.31 12.36
CA ASP A 43 -6.83 2.06 12.61
C ASP A 43 -7.55 1.52 11.37
N THR A 44 -7.22 2.09 10.19
CA THR A 44 -7.75 1.66 8.89
C THR A 44 -7.33 0.21 8.60
N LEU A 45 -6.06 -0.12 8.81
CA LEU A 45 -5.54 -1.48 8.61
C LEU A 45 -6.19 -2.48 9.56
N LEU A 46 -6.35 -2.13 10.84
CA LEU A 46 -6.99 -3.02 11.81
C LEU A 46 -8.46 -3.28 11.46
N GLN A 47 -9.16 -2.25 10.98
CA GLN A 47 -10.56 -2.36 10.55
C GLN A 47 -10.73 -3.25 9.31
N HIS A 48 -9.85 -3.11 8.31
CA HIS A 48 -10.00 -3.78 7.02
C HIS A 48 -9.30 -5.16 6.96
N CYS A 49 -8.18 -5.33 7.65
CA CYS A 49 -7.34 -6.53 7.56
C CYS A 49 -7.40 -7.40 8.83
N GLY A 50 -7.96 -6.90 9.93
CA GLY A 50 -7.87 -7.56 11.23
C GLY A 50 -6.45 -7.45 11.82
N PRO A 51 -6.04 -8.34 12.74
CA PRO A 51 -4.69 -8.34 13.30
C PRO A 51 -3.61 -8.49 12.23
N PHE A 52 -2.59 -7.64 12.27
CA PHE A 52 -1.50 -7.63 11.29
C PHE A 52 -0.13 -7.38 11.93
N ARG A 53 0.93 -7.68 11.18
CA ARG A 53 2.29 -7.14 11.37
C ARG A 53 2.59 -6.22 10.21
N LEU A 54 3.17 -5.05 10.49
CA LEU A 54 3.54 -4.08 9.47
C LEU A 54 5.05 -3.89 9.48
N GLU A 55 5.67 -4.06 8.31
CA GLU A 55 7.10 -3.89 8.11
C GLU A 55 7.36 -2.94 6.93
N ALA A 56 8.40 -2.11 7.02
CA ALA A 56 8.82 -1.31 5.87
C ALA A 56 9.47 -2.23 4.81
N ARG A 57 9.12 -2.05 3.54
CA ARG A 57 9.71 -2.79 2.41
C ARG A 57 9.62 -1.95 1.16
N ASP A 58 10.71 -1.89 0.41
CA ASP A 58 10.75 -1.25 -0.90
C ASP A 58 9.99 -2.09 -1.93
N ASP A 59 9.11 -1.44 -2.70
CA ASP A 59 8.31 -1.98 -3.79
C ASP A 59 7.66 -3.36 -3.50
N PRO A 60 6.82 -3.47 -2.45
CA PRO A 60 6.25 -4.74 -2.04
C PRO A 60 5.35 -5.29 -3.15
N GLY A 61 5.80 -6.36 -3.80
CA GLY A 61 5.04 -7.00 -4.87
C GLY A 61 4.93 -6.20 -6.16
N GLY A 62 5.78 -5.19 -6.37
CA GLY A 62 5.73 -4.33 -7.57
C GLY A 62 4.68 -3.22 -7.51
N VAL A 63 3.98 -3.06 -6.37
CA VAL A 63 2.90 -2.09 -6.19
C VAL A 63 3.41 -0.66 -6.34
N THR A 64 4.59 -0.34 -5.81
CA THR A 64 5.19 0.99 -5.89
C THR A 64 5.56 1.33 -7.34
N ALA A 65 6.11 0.37 -8.08
CA ALA A 65 6.41 0.54 -9.49
C ALA A 65 5.14 0.81 -10.33
N VAL A 66 4.06 0.07 -10.06
CA VAL A 66 2.76 0.26 -10.73
C VAL A 66 2.17 1.63 -10.42
N MET A 67 2.16 2.04 -9.15
CA MET A 67 1.68 3.36 -8.74
C MET A 67 2.54 4.48 -9.35
N SER A 68 3.86 4.31 -9.41
CA SER A 68 4.76 5.26 -10.07
C SER A 68 4.43 5.42 -11.56
N ALA A 69 4.14 4.32 -12.26
CA ALA A 69 3.72 4.36 -13.67
C ALA A 69 2.41 5.11 -13.86
N TYR A 70 1.43 4.89 -12.98
CA TYR A 70 0.16 5.63 -12.98
C TYR A 70 0.37 7.15 -12.86
N PHE A 71 1.16 7.59 -11.88
CA PHE A 71 1.47 9.02 -11.72
C PHE A 71 2.34 9.61 -12.85
N LYS A 72 3.05 8.77 -13.62
CA LYS A 72 3.76 9.17 -14.84
C LYS A 72 2.85 9.23 -16.09
N GLY A 73 1.56 8.90 -15.95
CA GLY A 73 0.56 9.02 -17.02
C GLY A 73 0.14 7.70 -17.66
N ASP A 74 0.66 6.55 -17.22
CA ASP A 74 0.13 5.23 -17.63
C ASP A 74 -1.10 4.89 -16.78
N LEU A 75 -2.26 5.44 -17.16
CA LEU A 75 -3.50 5.24 -16.41
C LEU A 75 -3.94 3.77 -16.34
N CYS A 76 -3.53 2.95 -17.31
CA CYS A 76 -3.81 1.50 -17.35
C CYS A 76 -2.86 0.69 -16.45
N ALA A 77 -1.85 1.31 -15.83
CA ALA A 77 -0.93 0.60 -14.93
C ALA A 77 -1.69 -0.05 -13.77
N LEU A 78 -2.76 0.59 -13.27
CA LEU A 78 -3.54 0.10 -12.13
C LEU A 78 -4.25 -1.24 -12.41
N ASP A 79 -4.49 -1.59 -13.68
CA ASP A 79 -5.08 -2.88 -14.06
C ASP A 79 -4.18 -4.08 -13.68
N ARG A 80 -2.92 -3.81 -13.31
CA ARG A 80 -1.93 -4.80 -12.88
C ARG A 80 -1.97 -5.05 -11.37
N LEU A 81 -2.74 -4.27 -10.60
CA LEU A 81 -2.85 -4.42 -9.16
C LEU A 81 -3.90 -5.47 -8.79
N GLY A 82 -3.54 -6.36 -7.87
CA GLY A 82 -4.51 -7.14 -7.10
C GLY A 82 -4.98 -6.34 -5.87
N VAL A 83 -6.25 -6.47 -5.50
CA VAL A 83 -6.85 -5.87 -4.27
C VAL A 83 -7.50 -6.94 -3.40
#